data_AF-A0A2P5TKA3-F1
#
_entry.id   AF-A0A2P5TKA3-F1
#
_cell.length_a   1.000
_cell.length_b   1.000
_cell.length_c   1.000
_cell.angle_alpha   90.00
_cell.angle_beta   90.00
_cell.angle_gamma   90.00
#
_symmetry.space_group_name_H-M   'P 1'
#
loop_
_entity.id
_entity.type
_entity.pdbx_description
1 polymer ?
#
loop_
_entity_poly.entity_id
_entity_poly.type
_entity_poly.pdbx_seq_one_letter_code
_entity_poly.pdbx_strand_id
1 'polypeptide(L)' 'MGTLIKWFLFLLVAFLLASEVNLSTSLYRYEDNQVEVTFPVWQTDTPWYYIKWNPAKDEFIHHRGAKASK' A
#
# COMPACT_ATOMS: atom_id res chain seq x y z
N MET A 1 -13.15 22.93 13.99
CA MET A 1 -12.08 22.35 13.14
C MET A 1 -11.30 21.23 13.83
N GLY A 2 -10.87 21.37 15.10
CA GLY A 2 -10.09 20.32 15.79
C GLY A 2 -10.77 18.94 15.88
N THR A 3 -12.09 18.91 16.13
CA THR A 3 -12.84 17.64 16.18
C THR A 3 -12.86 16.91 14.84
N LEU A 4 -12.99 17.64 13.72
CA LEU A 4 -13.00 17.05 12.37
C LEU A 4 -11.63 16.48 12.01
N ILE A 5 -10.55 17.20 12.30
CA ILE A 5 -9.18 16.73 12.08
C ILE A 5 -8.90 15.47 12.89
N LYS A 6 -9.32 15.45 14.16
CA LYS A 6 -9.19 14.27 15.03
C LYS A 6 -9.86 13.04 14.39
N TRP A 7 -11.13 13.17 13.97
CA TRP A 7 -11.84 12.06 13.33
C TRP A 7 -11.22 11.63 12.00
N PHE A 8 -10.75 12.59 11.20
CA PHE A 8 -10.03 12.29 9.96
C PHE A 8 -8.76 11.46 10.24
N LEU A 9 -7.98 11.83 11.24
CA LEU A 9 -6.78 11.07 11.64
C LEU A 9 -7.14 9.67 12.14
N PHE A 10 -8.21 9.52 12.92
CA PHE A 10 -8.68 8.20 13.35
C PHE A 10 -9.08 7.33 12.16
N LEU A 11 -9.82 7.89 11.20
CA LEU A 11 -10.20 7.17 9.98
C LEU A 11 -8.98 6.81 9.13
N LEU A 12 -8.00 7.71 9.02
CA LEU A 12 -6.74 7.44 8.31
C LEU A 12 -5.97 6.28 8.95
N VAL A 13 -5.84 6.28 10.29
CA VAL A 13 -5.19 5.17 11.00
C VAL A 13 -5.95 3.87 10.81
N ALA A 14 -7.28 3.87 10.96
CA ALA A 14 -8.10 2.69 10.73
C ALA A 14 -7.96 2.16 9.30
N PHE A 15 -7.92 3.06 8.31
CA PHE A 15 -7.73 2.73 6.90
C PHE A 15 -6.36 2.09 6.64
N LEU A 16 -5.29 2.62 7.23
CA LEU A 16 -3.94 2.05 7.13
C LEU A 16 -3.86 0.67 7.81
N LEU A 17 -4.49 0.50 8.97
CA LEU A 17 -4.55 -0.78 9.68
C LEU A 17 -5.34 -1.84 8.89
N ALA A 18 -6.33 -1.43 8.12
CA ALA A 18 -7.08 -2.31 7.24
C ALA A 18 -6.36 -2.62 5.91
N SER A 19 -5.24 -1.95 5.62
CA SER A 19 -4.45 -2.20 4.42
C SER A 19 -3.53 -3.40 4.63
N GLU A 20 -3.35 -4.21 3.60
CA GLU A 20 -2.35 -5.28 3.61
C GLU A 20 -0.99 -4.70 3.22
N VAL A 21 0.04 -4.96 4.04
CA VAL A 21 1.41 -4.54 3.79
C VAL A 21 2.28 -5.78 3.64
N ASN A 22 2.86 -5.98 2.46
CA ASN A 22 3.79 -7.06 2.18
C ASN A 22 5.20 -6.49 2.02
N LEU A 23 6.09 -6.88 2.93
CA LEU A 23 7.48 -6.45 2.93
C LEU A 23 8.36 -7.62 2.49
N SER A 24 9.03 -7.47 1.34
CA SER A 24 10.02 -8.42 0.87
C SER A 24 11.40 -7.81 1.06
N THR A 25 12.17 -8.34 2.01
CA THR A 25 13.52 -7.85 2.31
C THR A 25 14.53 -9.00 2.37
N SER A 26 15.74 -8.72 1.92
CA SER A 26 16.89 -9.60 1.97
C SER A 26 18.16 -8.79 2.24
N LEU A 27 19.03 -9.36 3.08
CA LEU A 27 20.36 -8.81 3.33
C LEU A 27 21.35 -9.11 2.20
N TYR A 28 21.01 -10.04 1.29
CA TYR A 28 21.91 -10.48 0.22
C TYR A 28 21.42 -10.08 -1.17
N ARG A 29 20.14 -9.69 -1.29
CA ARG A 29 19.51 -9.27 -2.55
C ARG A 29 18.83 -7.93 -2.35
N TYR A 30 19.65 -6.90 -2.12
CA TYR A 30 19.14 -5.55 -1.87
C TYR A 30 18.37 -4.99 -3.08
N GLU A 31 18.76 -5.36 -4.31
CA GLU A 31 18.02 -4.98 -5.52
C GLU A 31 16.58 -5.51 -5.56
N ASP A 32 16.26 -6.54 -4.79
CA ASP A 32 14.93 -7.13 -4.73
C ASP A 32 14.10 -6.63 -3.55
N ASN A 33 14.68 -5.80 -2.67
CA ASN A 33 13.95 -5.23 -1.53
C ASN A 33 12.81 -4.35 -2.03
N GLN A 34 11.60 -4.68 -1.60
CA GLN A 34 10.40 -3.97 -2.02
C GLN A 34 9.34 -3.99 -0.93
N VAL A 35 8.47 -2.99 -0.98
CA VAL A 35 7.25 -2.92 -0.19
C VAL A 35 6.06 -2.87 -1.14
N GLU A 36 5.04 -3.67 -0.84
CA GLU A 36 3.75 -3.64 -1.51
C GLU A 36 2.67 -3.28 -0.47
N VAL A 37 1.80 -2.35 -0.81
CA VAL A 37 0.65 -1.95 0.01
C VAL A 37 -0.61 -2.09 -0.82
N THR A 38 -1.52 -2.92 -0.33
CA THR A 38 -2.85 -3.14 -0.91
C THR A 38 -3.87 -2.49 0.00
N PHE A 39 -4.54 -1.45 -0.47
CA PHE A 39 -5.54 -0.74 0.32
C PHE A 39 -6.86 -1.51 0.37
N PRO A 40 -7.73 -1.25 1.37
CA PRO A 40 -8.94 -2.02 1.59
C PRO A 40 -9.84 -2.10 0.35
N VAL A 41 -10.71 -3.11 0.33
CA VAL A 41 -11.74 -3.29 -0.70
C VAL A 41 -13.09 -3.47 -0.03
N TRP A 42 -14.14 -2.82 -0.56
CA TRP A 42 -15.50 -2.98 -0.03
C TRP A 42 -16.25 -4.12 -0.72
N GLN A 43 -16.18 -4.23 -2.05
CA GLN A 43 -16.80 -5.27 -2.87
C GLN A 43 -16.19 -5.21 -4.29
N THR A 44 -15.20 -6.06 -4.61
CA THR A 44 -14.75 -6.56 -5.93
C THR A 44 -13.50 -7.43 -5.71
N ASP A 45 -12.99 -8.14 -6.72
CA ASP A 45 -11.68 -8.80 -6.68
C ASP A 45 -10.48 -7.82 -6.70
N THR A 46 -10.74 -6.51 -6.69
CA THR A 46 -9.71 -5.48 -6.92
C THR A 46 -9.61 -4.48 -5.78
N PRO A 47 -8.41 -4.17 -5.28
CA PRO A 47 -8.23 -3.19 -4.22
C PRO A 47 -8.57 -1.78 -4.69
N TRP A 48 -8.98 -0.90 -3.78
CA TRP A 48 -9.20 0.51 -4.10
C TRP A 48 -7.95 1.18 -4.66
N TYR A 49 -6.78 0.80 -4.10
CA TYR A 49 -5.49 1.29 -4.54
C TYR A 49 -4.41 0.26 -4.22
N TYR A 50 -3.36 0.26 -5.03
CA TYR A 50 -2.17 -0.54 -4.83
C TYR A 50 -0.94 0.33 -5.03
N ILE A 51 0.07 0.12 -4.18
CA ILE A 51 1.38 0.73 -4.30
C ILE A 51 2.42 -0.38 -4.20
N LYS A 52 3.40 -0.35 -5.10
CA LYS A 52 4.64 -1.11 -5.00
C LYS A 52 5.80 -0.16 -5.15
N TRP A 53 6.76 -0.28 -4.26
CA TRP A 53 7.98 0.51 -4.31
C TRP A 53 9.20 -0.39 -4.08
N ASN A 54 10.15 -0.31 -5.00
CA ASN A 54 11.48 -0.86 -4.86
C ASN A 54 12.50 0.28 -4.96
N PRO A 55 13.14 0.68 -3.85
CA PRO A 55 14.09 1.80 -3.84
C PRO A 55 15.37 1.53 -4.63
N ALA A 56 15.81 0.27 -4.71
CA ALA A 56 17.06 -0.08 -5.36
C ALA A 56 16.95 -0.08 -6.90
N LYS A 57 15.73 -0.31 -7.42
CA LYS A 57 15.42 -0.29 -8.87
C LYS A 57 14.78 1.02 -9.33
N ASP A 58 14.61 2.00 -8.43
CA ASP A 58 13.84 3.23 -8.67
C ASP A 58 12.44 2.94 -9.27
N GLU A 59 11.85 1.80 -8.87
CA GLU A 59 10.57 1.32 -9.38
C GLU A 59 9.47 1.76 -8.41
N PHE A 60 8.58 2.63 -8.88
CA PHE A 60 7.37 3.02 -8.16
C PHE A 60 6.15 2.76 -9.03
N ILE A 61 5.43 1.68 -8.72
CA ILE A 61 4.20 1.29 -9.40
C ILE A 61 3.03 1.64 -8.50
N HIS A 62 2.03 2.30 -9.06
CA HIS A 62 0.78 2.57 -8.37
C HIS A 62 -0.38 2.47 -9.35
N HIS A 63 -1.48 1.87 -8.92
CA HIS A 63 -2.69 1.81 -9.73
C HIS A 63 -3.93 1.69 -8.86
N ARG A 64 -5.07 2.08 -9.44
CA ARG A 64 -6.40 1.79 -8.91
C ARG A 64 -6.89 0.48 -9.53
N GLY A 65 -7.50 -0.40 -8.75
CA GLY A 65 -8.01 -1.68 -9.27
C GLY A 65 -6.96 -2.80 -9.30
N ALA A 66 -7.22 -3.85 -10.09
CA ALA A 66 -6.52 -5.14 -10.07
C ALA A 66 -4.99 -4.99 -10.11
N LYS A 67 -4.27 -5.81 -9.33
CA LYS A 67 -2.81 -5.95 -9.40
C LYS A 67 -2.42 -6.10 -10.86
N ALA A 68 -1.58 -5.19 -11.38
CA ALA A 68 -1.06 -5.30 -12.73
C ALA A 68 -0.48 -6.72 -12.89
N SER A 69 -1.17 -7.57 -13.66
CA SER A 69 -0.62 -8.87 -14.02
C SER A 69 0.67 -8.59 -14.77
N LYS A 70 1.76 -9.16 -14.26
CA LYS A 70 2.95 -9.38 -15.09
C LYS A 70 2.59 -10.21 -16.31
#